data_AF-V5HZS3-F1
#
_entry.id   AF-V5HZS3-F1
#
_cell.length_a   1.000
_cell.length_b   1.000
_cell.length_c   1.000
_cell.angle_alpha   90.00
_cell.angle_beta   90.00
_cell.angle_gamma   90.00
#
_symmetry.space_group_name_H-M   'P 1'
#
loop_
_entity.id
_entity.type
_entity.pdbx_description
1 polymer ?
#
loop_
_entity_poly.entity_id
_entity_poly.type
_entity_poly.pdbx_seq_one_letter_code
_entity_poly.pdbx_strand_id
1 'polypeptide(L)'
;SWSSIYHFVWDRLWSVRQDMTVQDIRGTTCITVLEQAVRFYVYASLRSCQEGPNSGFDAHINGQHLQECLKRLLVLYCEIDWKTHSHQPEMEAIYLLHNLGSTEALAHAVGLPRCLREQVLVRAAMETSMAHWSGNFVRVLRNYRAFPFLLACALHPHLGQIRRHALQVLTSAYSSRNCRIPMSTLSQWLHCTDKEARDICLSYNVPLENSEVKFLKGTGDFSARQVPSVLDPYLKQALSRIDVAAVLTQDARTAS
;
A
#
# COMPACT_ATOMS: atom_id res chain seq x y z
N SER A 1 18.59 6.11 -15.81
CA SER A 1 17.68 6.67 -14.78
C SER A 1 16.79 5.55 -14.25
N TRP A 2 16.06 5.76 -13.14
CA TRP A 2 15.08 4.78 -12.66
C TRP A 2 14.02 4.46 -13.73
N SER A 3 13.53 5.48 -14.43
CA SER A 3 12.59 5.33 -15.55
C SER A 3 13.04 4.29 -16.57
N SER A 4 14.30 4.33 -17.04
CA SER A 4 14.82 3.33 -17.98
C SER A 4 14.83 1.90 -17.42
N ILE A 5 15.18 1.75 -16.13
CA ILE A 5 15.19 0.45 -15.44
C ILE A 5 13.76 -0.06 -15.31
N TYR A 6 12.83 0.79 -14.88
CA TYR A 6 11.42 0.46 -14.76
C TYR A 6 10.86 -0.05 -16.09
N HIS A 7 11.02 0.73 -17.16
CA HIS A 7 10.49 0.35 -18.48
C HIS A 7 11.10 -0.96 -19.00
N PHE A 8 12.41 -1.16 -18.81
CA PHE A 8 13.06 -2.41 -19.21
C PHE A 8 12.52 -3.61 -18.42
N VAL A 9 12.47 -3.54 -17.09
CA VAL A 9 12.01 -4.66 -16.26
C VAL A 9 10.51 -4.92 -16.47
N TRP A 10 9.71 -3.86 -16.56
CA TRP A 10 8.28 -3.94 -16.85
C TRP A 10 8.03 -4.66 -18.18
N ASP A 11 8.75 -4.29 -19.25
CA ASP A 11 8.62 -4.89 -20.59
C ASP A 11 9.00 -6.38 -20.57
N ARG A 12 10.11 -6.73 -19.92
CA ARG A 12 10.54 -8.13 -19.81
C ARG A 12 9.59 -8.98 -18.98
N LEU A 13 9.10 -8.47 -17.86
CA LEU A 13 8.10 -9.17 -17.05
C LEU A 13 6.79 -9.34 -17.82
N TRP A 14 6.36 -8.32 -18.56
CA TRP A 14 5.16 -8.39 -19.37
C TRP A 14 5.29 -9.45 -20.48
N SER A 15 6.40 -9.44 -21.23
CA SER A 15 6.69 -10.44 -22.27
C SER A 15 6.73 -11.86 -21.71
N VAL A 16 7.40 -12.10 -20.58
CA VAL A 16 7.45 -13.43 -19.94
C VAL A 16 6.06 -13.88 -19.51
N ARG A 17 5.27 -13.01 -18.88
CA ARG A 17 3.91 -13.31 -18.45
C ARG A 17 2.97 -13.61 -19.63
N GLN A 18 3.17 -12.90 -20.74
CA GLN A 18 2.41 -13.13 -21.97
C GLN A 18 2.69 -14.53 -22.52
N ASP A 19 3.97 -14.91 -22.65
CA ASP A 19 4.38 -16.25 -23.10
C ASP A 19 3.85 -17.35 -22.17
N MET A 20 3.94 -17.15 -20.85
CA MET A 20 3.37 -18.06 -19.85
C MET A 20 1.86 -18.22 -19.98
N THR A 21 1.15 -17.23 -20.52
CA THR A 21 -0.30 -17.30 -20.75
C THR A 21 -0.60 -18.06 -22.04
N VAL A 22 0.13 -17.77 -23.12
CA VAL A 22 -0.01 -18.45 -24.42
C VAL A 22 0.28 -19.94 -24.31
N GLN A 23 1.30 -20.31 -23.54
CA GLN A 23 1.73 -21.70 -23.34
C GLN A 23 0.97 -22.41 -22.19
N ASP A 24 0.01 -21.73 -21.54
CA ASP A 24 -0.73 -22.24 -20.38
C ASP A 24 0.18 -22.83 -19.27
N ILE A 25 1.29 -22.13 -18.98
CA ILE A 25 2.25 -22.57 -17.98
C ILE A 25 1.63 -22.43 -16.58
N ARG A 26 1.66 -23.54 -15.84
CA ARG A 26 1.18 -23.68 -14.45
C ARG A 26 2.29 -24.16 -13.51
N GLY A 27 1.96 -24.26 -12.23
CA GLY A 27 2.83 -24.84 -11.21
C GLY A 27 3.82 -23.84 -10.61
N THR A 28 4.80 -24.37 -9.90
CA THR A 28 5.74 -23.62 -9.05
C THR A 28 6.53 -22.56 -9.83
N THR A 29 7.05 -22.88 -11.01
CA THR A 29 7.78 -21.91 -11.85
C THR A 29 6.91 -20.70 -12.21
N CYS A 30 5.64 -20.93 -12.55
CA CYS A 30 4.69 -19.88 -12.87
C CYS A 30 4.44 -18.97 -11.66
N ILE A 31 4.21 -19.59 -10.50
CA ILE A 31 4.00 -18.90 -9.24
C ILE A 31 5.20 -18.03 -8.88
N THR A 32 6.43 -18.57 -8.92
CA THR A 32 7.65 -17.81 -8.60
C THR A 32 7.82 -16.56 -9.47
N VAL A 33 7.59 -16.67 -10.78
CA VAL A 33 7.68 -15.52 -11.69
C VAL A 33 6.64 -14.46 -11.36
N LEU A 34 5.40 -14.87 -11.09
CA LEU A 34 4.32 -13.94 -10.74
C LEU A 34 4.57 -13.27 -9.38
N GLU A 35 5.08 -14.00 -8.38
CA GLU A 35 5.45 -13.44 -7.08
C GLU A 35 6.52 -12.36 -7.25
N GLN A 36 7.58 -12.62 -8.02
CA GLN A 36 8.62 -11.63 -8.31
C GLN A 36 8.05 -10.41 -9.06
N ALA A 37 7.13 -10.62 -10.00
CA ALA A 37 6.45 -9.54 -10.70
C ALA A 37 5.61 -8.68 -9.74
N VAL A 38 4.85 -9.29 -8.82
CA VAL A 38 4.09 -8.57 -7.78
C VAL A 38 5.02 -7.70 -6.94
N ARG A 39 6.11 -8.28 -6.42
CA ARG A 39 7.08 -7.54 -5.60
C ARG A 39 7.67 -6.37 -6.37
N PHE A 40 8.02 -6.57 -7.66
CA PHE A 40 8.50 -5.50 -8.53
C PHE A 40 7.47 -4.38 -8.69
N TYR A 41 6.22 -4.68 -9.05
CA TYR A 41 5.20 -3.64 -9.28
C TYR A 41 4.85 -2.87 -8.01
N VAL A 42 4.81 -3.53 -6.85
CA VAL A 42 4.64 -2.88 -5.54
C VAL A 42 5.80 -1.92 -5.25
N TYR A 43 7.04 -2.39 -5.41
CA TYR A 43 8.23 -1.57 -5.21
C TYR A 43 8.31 -0.42 -6.21
N ALA A 44 7.98 -0.66 -7.47
CA ALA A 44 8.03 0.34 -8.52
C ALA A 44 7.08 1.51 -8.24
N SER A 45 5.88 1.21 -7.73
CA SER A 45 4.93 2.23 -7.28
C SER A 45 5.54 3.16 -6.23
N LEU A 46 6.23 2.61 -5.22
CA LEU A 46 6.92 3.40 -4.20
C LEU A 46 8.06 4.24 -4.79
N ARG A 47 8.94 3.60 -5.57
CA ARG A 47 10.17 4.23 -6.09
C ARG A 47 9.84 5.39 -7.02
N SER A 48 8.76 5.27 -7.80
CA SER A 48 8.29 6.32 -8.70
C SER A 48 7.77 7.57 -7.97
N CYS A 49 7.41 7.50 -6.68
CA CYS A 49 7.09 8.69 -5.88
C CYS A 49 8.29 9.64 -5.68
N GLN A 50 9.51 9.17 -5.95
CA GLN A 50 10.72 10.01 -5.88
C GLN A 50 11.06 10.65 -7.22
N GLU A 51 10.37 10.27 -8.28
CA GLU A 51 10.57 10.83 -9.60
C GLU A 51 9.59 12.00 -9.82
N GLY A 52 10.02 13.00 -10.60
CA GLY A 52 9.14 14.12 -10.95
C GLY A 52 8.00 13.72 -11.89
N PRO A 53 7.10 14.65 -12.22
CA PRO A 53 5.95 14.42 -13.11
C PRO A 53 6.30 13.84 -14.49
N ASN A 54 7.54 14.02 -14.94
CA ASN A 54 8.03 13.60 -16.26
C ASN A 54 8.78 12.26 -16.23
N SER A 55 8.52 11.40 -15.24
CA SER A 55 9.24 10.13 -15.05
C SER A 55 8.87 9.06 -16.09
N GLY A 56 7.79 9.24 -16.85
CA GLY A 56 7.23 8.22 -17.74
C GLY A 56 6.53 7.06 -17.02
N PHE A 57 6.48 7.08 -15.69
CA PHE A 57 5.78 6.08 -14.90
C PHE A 57 4.27 6.36 -14.88
N ASP A 58 3.49 5.38 -15.29
CA ASP A 58 2.03 5.38 -15.19
C ASP A 58 1.58 4.48 -14.03
N ALA A 59 1.09 5.11 -12.95
CA ALA A 59 0.64 4.41 -11.75
C ALA A 59 -0.60 3.53 -12.00
N HIS A 60 -1.45 3.91 -12.96
CA HIS A 60 -2.64 3.15 -13.32
C HIS A 60 -2.25 1.86 -14.03
N ILE A 61 -1.39 1.94 -15.06
CA ILE A 61 -0.89 0.78 -15.80
C ILE A 61 -0.10 -0.16 -14.88
N ASN A 62 0.77 0.37 -14.03
CA ASN A 62 1.50 -0.43 -13.04
C ASN A 62 0.53 -1.16 -12.08
N GLY A 63 -0.51 -0.45 -11.60
CA GLY A 63 -1.55 -1.01 -10.73
C GLY A 63 -2.37 -2.11 -11.43
N GLN A 64 -2.71 -1.94 -12.70
CA GLN A 64 -3.42 -2.96 -13.48
C GLN A 64 -2.60 -4.25 -13.57
N HIS A 65 -1.32 -4.16 -13.93
CA HIS A 65 -0.46 -5.35 -14.01
C HIS A 65 -0.20 -6.00 -12.66
N LEU A 66 -0.07 -5.21 -11.60
CA LEU A 66 -0.02 -5.74 -10.23
C LEU A 66 -1.29 -6.55 -9.92
N GLN A 67 -2.46 -5.99 -10.20
CA GLN A 67 -3.74 -6.66 -9.95
C GLN A 67 -3.92 -7.93 -10.78
N GLU A 68 -3.52 -7.94 -12.05
CA GLU A 68 -3.53 -9.13 -12.90
C GLU A 68 -2.65 -10.25 -12.33
N CYS A 69 -1.41 -9.92 -11.93
CA CYS A 69 -0.51 -10.90 -11.31
C CYS A 69 -1.10 -11.47 -10.03
N LEU A 70 -1.62 -10.61 -9.16
CA LEU A 70 -2.24 -11.03 -7.89
C LEU A 70 -3.43 -11.95 -8.16
N LYS A 71 -4.38 -11.56 -9.02
CA LYS A 71 -5.54 -12.41 -9.34
C LYS A 71 -5.13 -13.76 -9.91
N ARG A 72 -4.13 -13.81 -10.80
CA ARG A 72 -3.61 -15.08 -11.34
C ARG A 72 -2.96 -15.93 -10.24
N LEU A 73 -2.18 -15.34 -9.34
CA LEU A 73 -1.61 -16.03 -8.18
C LEU A 73 -2.68 -16.64 -7.29
N LEU A 74 -3.74 -15.90 -6.96
CA LEU A 74 -4.83 -16.41 -6.12
C LEU A 74 -5.49 -17.64 -6.72
N VAL A 75 -5.70 -17.67 -8.05
CA VAL A 75 -6.23 -18.86 -8.75
C VAL A 75 -5.24 -20.03 -8.66
N LEU A 76 -3.95 -19.80 -8.93
CA LEU A 76 -2.93 -20.84 -8.90
C LEU A 76 -2.75 -21.43 -7.49
N TYR A 77 -2.87 -20.62 -6.44
CA TYR A 77 -2.80 -21.11 -5.06
C TYR A 77 -4.01 -21.97 -4.67
N CYS A 78 -5.16 -21.85 -5.33
CA CYS A 78 -6.29 -22.77 -5.11
C CYS A 78 -6.04 -24.16 -5.69
N GLU A 79 -5.11 -24.30 -6.64
CA GLU A 79 -4.81 -25.57 -7.32
C GLU A 79 -3.79 -26.43 -6.55
N ILE A 80 -3.14 -25.90 -5.51
CA ILE A 80 -1.99 -26.53 -4.83
C ILE A 80 -2.10 -26.36 -3.30
N ASP A 81 -1.49 -27.28 -2.52
CA ASP A 81 -1.41 -27.14 -1.07
C ASP A 81 -0.59 -25.89 -0.67
N TRP A 82 -1.15 -25.04 0.19
CA TRP A 82 -0.52 -23.83 0.69
C TRP A 82 0.84 -24.08 1.34
N LYS A 83 1.06 -25.28 1.91
CA LYS A 83 2.34 -25.66 2.52
C LYS A 83 3.49 -25.71 1.53
N THR A 84 3.22 -25.85 0.23
CA THR A 84 4.27 -25.90 -0.79
C THR A 84 4.71 -24.51 -1.24
N HIS A 85 4.02 -23.44 -0.82
CA HIS A 85 4.32 -22.07 -1.22
C HIS A 85 4.41 -21.15 0.01
N SER A 86 5.63 -21.01 0.53
CA SER A 86 5.95 -20.17 1.70
C SER A 86 5.55 -18.70 1.54
N HIS A 87 5.41 -18.21 0.30
CA HIS A 87 5.12 -16.81 -0.01
C HIS A 87 3.64 -16.49 -0.20
N GLN A 88 2.75 -17.49 -0.24
CA GLN A 88 1.31 -17.25 -0.36
C GLN A 88 0.77 -16.25 0.69
N PRO A 89 1.15 -16.33 1.99
CA PRO A 89 0.68 -15.36 2.98
C PRO A 89 1.09 -13.91 2.68
N GLU A 90 2.25 -13.69 2.05
CA GLU A 90 2.69 -12.36 1.61
C GLU A 90 1.82 -11.87 0.45
N MET A 91 1.55 -12.72 -0.55
CA MET A 91 0.74 -12.36 -1.72
C MET A 91 -0.72 -12.09 -1.37
N GLU A 92 -1.31 -12.89 -0.49
CA GLU A 92 -2.67 -12.68 0.04
C GLU A 92 -2.77 -11.34 0.78
N ALA A 93 -1.77 -11.03 1.61
CA ALA A 93 -1.71 -9.76 2.33
C ALA A 93 -1.52 -8.56 1.38
N ILE A 94 -0.64 -8.68 0.38
CA ILE A 94 -0.45 -7.64 -0.65
C ILE A 94 -1.73 -7.43 -1.44
N TYR A 95 -2.44 -8.50 -1.85
CA TYR A 95 -3.71 -8.38 -2.55
C TYR A 95 -4.73 -7.59 -1.74
N LEU A 96 -4.90 -7.92 -0.46
CA LEU A 96 -5.85 -7.24 0.41
C LEU A 96 -5.48 -5.77 0.65
N LEU A 97 -4.20 -5.45 0.83
CA LEU A 97 -3.73 -4.08 1.07
C LEU A 97 -3.74 -3.22 -0.20
N HIS A 98 -3.39 -3.81 -1.35
CA HIS A 98 -3.47 -3.14 -2.65
C HIS A 98 -4.93 -2.75 -2.96
N ASN A 99 -5.88 -3.61 -2.61
CA ASN A 99 -7.32 -3.41 -2.79
C ASN A 99 -8.02 -2.93 -1.50
N LEU A 100 -7.35 -2.12 -0.67
CA LEU A 100 -7.90 -1.64 0.60
C LEU A 100 -9.27 -0.96 0.40
N GLY A 101 -10.27 -1.36 1.19
CA GLY A 101 -11.65 -0.89 1.06
C GLY A 101 -12.51 -1.64 0.04
N SER A 102 -11.95 -2.61 -0.70
CA SER A 102 -12.73 -3.50 -1.56
C SER A 102 -13.47 -4.55 -0.74
N THR A 103 -14.78 -4.70 -1.00
CA THR A 103 -15.61 -5.77 -0.43
C THR A 103 -15.20 -7.14 -0.98
N GLU A 104 -14.87 -7.22 -2.27
CA GLU A 104 -14.39 -8.45 -2.93
C GLU A 104 -13.12 -8.97 -2.26
N ALA A 105 -12.13 -8.09 -2.07
CA ALA A 105 -10.85 -8.49 -1.49
C ALA A 105 -10.99 -8.92 -0.02
N LEU A 106 -11.82 -8.22 0.76
CA LEU A 106 -12.07 -8.60 2.15
C LEU A 106 -12.86 -9.92 2.24
N ALA A 107 -13.86 -10.12 1.39
CA ALA A 107 -14.63 -11.36 1.34
C ALA A 107 -13.76 -12.57 0.98
N HIS A 108 -12.86 -12.41 0.00
CA HIS A 108 -11.85 -13.41 -0.34
C HIS A 108 -11.00 -13.76 0.89
N ALA A 109 -10.42 -12.76 1.56
CA ALA A 109 -9.58 -12.98 2.74
C ALA A 109 -10.32 -13.69 3.89
N VAL A 110 -11.63 -13.40 4.08
CA VAL A 110 -12.48 -14.09 5.08
C VAL A 110 -12.74 -15.54 4.67
N GLY A 111 -12.88 -15.81 3.36
CA GLY A 111 -13.07 -17.15 2.79
C GLY A 111 -11.82 -18.03 2.80
N LEU A 112 -10.63 -17.48 3.07
CA LEU A 112 -9.40 -18.26 3.13
C LEU A 112 -9.44 -19.36 4.21
N PRO A 113 -8.75 -20.50 3.98
CA PRO A 113 -8.52 -21.51 4.99
C PRO A 113 -7.99 -20.92 6.29
N ARG A 114 -8.43 -21.47 7.43
CA ARG A 114 -8.08 -20.97 8.76
C ARG A 114 -6.56 -20.86 8.97
N CYS A 115 -5.80 -21.86 8.50
CA CYS A 115 -4.34 -21.87 8.60
C CYS A 115 -3.66 -20.70 7.90
N LEU A 116 -4.24 -20.18 6.81
CA LEU A 116 -3.76 -18.99 6.10
C LEU A 116 -4.21 -17.71 6.80
N ARG A 117 -5.46 -17.64 7.28
CA ARG A 117 -5.96 -16.48 8.04
C ARG A 117 -5.20 -16.25 9.34
N GLU A 118 -4.68 -17.31 9.95
CA GLU A 118 -3.87 -17.24 11.17
C GLU A 118 -2.40 -16.83 10.91
N GLN A 119 -1.95 -16.79 9.65
CA GLN A 119 -0.62 -16.30 9.31
C GLN A 119 -0.48 -14.83 9.67
N VAL A 120 0.68 -14.46 10.21
CA VAL A 120 0.92 -13.13 10.78
C VAL A 120 0.64 -12.01 9.78
N LEU A 121 1.09 -12.18 8.52
CA LEU A 121 0.91 -11.18 7.46
C LEU A 121 -0.55 -11.02 7.05
N VAL A 122 -1.25 -12.15 6.82
CA VAL A 122 -2.66 -12.17 6.40
C VAL A 122 -3.54 -11.60 7.49
N ARG A 123 -3.37 -12.05 8.74
CA ARG A 123 -4.12 -11.53 9.90
C ARG A 123 -3.93 -10.02 10.04
N ALA A 124 -2.70 -9.53 9.97
CA ALA A 124 -2.42 -8.09 10.09
C ALA A 124 -3.04 -7.28 8.94
N ALA A 125 -3.03 -7.80 7.70
CA ALA A 125 -3.71 -7.18 6.57
C ALA A 125 -5.24 -7.17 6.74
N MET A 126 -5.84 -8.27 7.22
CA MET A 126 -7.26 -8.37 7.53
C MET A 126 -7.69 -7.37 8.60
N GLU A 127 -6.96 -7.32 9.72
CA GLU A 127 -7.22 -6.37 10.80
C GLU A 127 -7.12 -4.91 10.34
N THR A 128 -6.23 -4.63 9.39
CA THR A 128 -6.06 -3.31 8.77
C THR A 128 -7.20 -2.98 7.82
N SER A 129 -7.64 -3.93 6.99
CA SER A 129 -8.79 -3.76 6.11
C SER A 129 -10.08 -3.54 6.92
N MET A 130 -10.31 -4.32 7.97
CA MET A 130 -11.44 -4.11 8.89
C MET A 130 -11.37 -2.75 9.61
N ALA A 131 -10.17 -2.33 10.03
CA ALA A 131 -9.99 -1.02 10.64
C ALA A 131 -10.36 0.10 9.66
N HIS A 132 -9.93 0.00 8.41
CA HIS A 132 -10.28 0.92 7.34
C HIS A 132 -11.80 0.99 7.13
N TRP A 133 -12.46 -0.17 7.02
CA TRP A 133 -13.93 -0.27 6.91
C TRP A 133 -14.67 0.38 8.08
N SER A 134 -14.15 0.27 9.30
CA SER A 134 -14.74 0.89 10.49
C SER A 134 -14.40 2.39 10.66
N GLY A 135 -13.64 2.99 9.74
CA GLY A 135 -13.17 4.39 9.86
C GLY A 135 -12.07 4.59 10.91
N ASN A 136 -11.48 3.53 11.44
CA ASN A 136 -10.42 3.60 12.46
C ASN A 136 -9.04 3.87 11.82
N PHE A 137 -8.85 5.10 11.34
CA PHE A 137 -7.62 5.52 10.67
C PHE A 137 -6.37 5.40 11.56
N VAL A 138 -6.50 5.60 12.88
CA VAL A 138 -5.38 5.46 13.83
C VAL A 138 -4.84 4.04 13.80
N ARG A 139 -5.73 3.03 13.85
CA ARG A 139 -5.30 1.63 13.78
C ARG A 139 -4.70 1.27 12.43
N VAL A 140 -5.25 1.80 11.33
CA VAL A 140 -4.67 1.60 9.98
C VAL A 140 -3.24 2.15 9.91
N LEU A 141 -3.02 3.38 10.35
CA LEU A 141 -1.71 4.04 10.30
C LEU A 141 -0.70 3.42 11.26
N ARG A 142 -1.15 2.93 12.42
CA ARG A 142 -0.32 2.15 13.34
C ARG A 142 0.13 0.83 12.70
N ASN A 143 -0.78 0.09 12.07
CA ASN A 143 -0.46 -1.16 11.38
C ASN A 143 0.47 -0.91 10.19
N TYR A 144 0.24 0.17 9.43
CA TYR A 144 1.13 0.61 8.35
C TYR A 144 2.59 0.75 8.80
N ARG A 145 2.83 1.34 9.98
CA ARG A 145 4.19 1.46 10.55
C ARG A 145 4.78 0.15 11.06
N ALA A 146 3.95 -0.85 11.32
CA ALA A 146 4.39 -2.16 11.82
C ALA A 146 4.58 -3.19 10.70
N PHE A 147 4.09 -2.92 9.49
CA PHE A 147 4.20 -3.86 8.38
C PHE A 147 5.64 -4.05 7.90
N PRO A 148 5.98 -5.26 7.40
CA PRO A 148 7.14 -5.46 6.57
C PRO A 148 7.13 -4.52 5.36
N PHE A 149 8.31 -4.24 4.83
CA PHE A 149 8.52 -3.21 3.80
C PHE A 149 7.54 -3.34 2.62
N LEU A 150 7.37 -4.53 2.02
CA LEU A 150 6.49 -4.70 0.86
C LEU A 150 5.00 -4.49 1.17
N LEU A 151 4.51 -4.95 2.32
CA LEU A 151 3.12 -4.71 2.73
C LEU A 151 2.88 -3.22 3.00
N ALA A 152 3.85 -2.53 3.61
CA ALA A 152 3.79 -1.09 3.78
C ALA A 152 3.81 -0.37 2.42
N CYS A 153 4.60 -0.83 1.45
CA CYS A 153 4.57 -0.32 0.07
C CYS A 153 3.20 -0.54 -0.59
N ALA A 154 2.56 -1.70 -0.39
CA ALA A 154 1.24 -1.99 -0.95
C ALA A 154 0.14 -1.08 -0.40
N LEU A 155 0.22 -0.70 0.88
CA LEU A 155 -0.72 0.24 1.51
C LEU A 155 -0.40 1.72 1.19
N HIS A 156 0.86 2.07 0.95
CA HIS A 156 1.33 3.46 0.78
C HIS A 156 0.48 4.31 -0.19
N PRO A 157 0.04 3.82 -1.37
CA PRO A 157 -0.82 4.58 -2.28
C PRO A 157 -2.13 5.09 -1.63
N HIS A 158 -2.64 4.40 -0.61
CA HIS A 158 -3.88 4.73 0.09
C HIS A 158 -3.71 5.81 1.18
N LEU A 159 -2.48 6.15 1.57
CA LEU A 159 -2.22 7.05 2.71
C LEU A 159 -2.86 8.42 2.55
N GLY A 160 -2.83 9.00 1.35
CA GLY A 160 -3.43 10.31 1.12
C GLY A 160 -4.94 10.29 1.34
N GLN A 161 -5.64 9.24 0.88
CA GLN A 161 -7.07 9.08 1.12
C GLN A 161 -7.37 8.82 2.60
N ILE A 162 -6.56 7.99 3.27
CA ILE A 162 -6.69 7.71 4.71
C ILE A 162 -6.54 9.00 5.54
N ARG A 163 -5.50 9.81 5.25
CA ARG A 163 -5.23 11.07 5.95
C ARG A 163 -6.29 12.13 5.66
N ARG A 164 -6.80 12.19 4.42
CA ARG A 164 -7.96 13.05 4.07
C ARG A 164 -9.19 12.67 4.89
N HIS A 165 -9.53 11.38 4.93
CA HIS A 165 -10.67 10.91 5.71
C HIS A 165 -10.49 11.19 7.20
N ALA A 166 -9.28 10.98 7.74
CA ALA A 166 -8.95 11.31 9.12
C ALA A 166 -9.22 12.80 9.42
N LEU A 167 -8.77 13.72 8.57
CA LEU A 167 -9.08 15.15 8.74
C LEU A 167 -10.58 15.43 8.71
N GLN A 168 -11.33 14.80 7.81
CA GLN A 168 -12.79 14.97 7.76
C GLN A 168 -13.48 14.53 9.06
N VAL A 169 -13.06 13.39 9.62
CA VAL A 169 -13.54 12.89 10.92
C VAL A 169 -13.16 13.86 12.04
N LEU A 170 -11.89 14.28 12.10
CA LEU A 170 -11.39 15.20 13.13
C LEU A 170 -12.07 16.57 13.07
N THR A 171 -12.31 17.11 11.88
CA THR A 171 -13.05 18.37 11.67
C THR A 171 -14.44 18.31 12.29
N SER A 172 -15.09 17.16 12.21
CA SER A 172 -16.42 16.96 12.79
C SER A 172 -16.36 16.68 14.30
N ALA A 173 -15.46 15.81 14.74
CA ALA A 173 -15.35 15.34 16.12
C ALA A 173 -14.82 16.41 17.09
N TYR A 174 -13.87 17.22 16.65
CA TYR A 174 -13.23 18.26 17.46
C TYR A 174 -13.74 19.67 17.12
N SER A 175 -14.88 19.79 16.44
CA SER A 175 -15.47 21.08 16.04
C SER A 175 -15.78 21.96 17.25
N SER A 176 -14.95 22.96 17.53
CA SER A 176 -15.19 23.95 18.58
C SER A 176 -14.43 25.25 18.32
N ARG A 177 -15.05 26.39 18.63
CA ARG A 177 -14.42 27.71 18.46
C ARG A 177 -13.19 27.91 19.34
N ASN A 178 -13.12 27.19 20.46
CA ASN A 178 -12.07 27.30 21.47
C ASN A 178 -11.06 26.15 21.42
N CYS A 179 -11.35 25.08 20.66
CA CYS A 179 -10.44 23.94 20.54
C CYS A 179 -9.37 24.23 19.50
N ARG A 180 -8.12 24.09 19.91
CA ARG A 180 -6.94 24.16 19.05
C ARG A 180 -6.12 22.92 19.30
N ILE A 181 -5.71 22.26 18.23
CA ILE A 181 -4.90 21.04 18.30
C ILE A 181 -3.48 21.39 17.86
N PRO A 182 -2.47 21.16 18.72
CA PRO A 182 -1.08 21.37 18.32
C PRO A 182 -0.73 20.55 17.07
N MET A 183 0.05 21.12 16.16
CA MET A 183 0.45 20.42 14.94
C MET A 183 1.16 19.09 15.22
N SER A 184 1.96 19.03 16.29
CA SER A 184 2.65 17.83 16.76
C SER A 184 1.69 16.70 17.16
N THR A 185 0.52 17.04 17.70
CA THR A 185 -0.52 16.06 18.04
C THR A 185 -1.18 15.52 16.77
N LEU A 186 -1.50 16.41 15.83
CA LEU A 186 -2.09 16.00 14.55
C LEU A 186 -1.13 15.14 13.73
N SER A 187 0.14 15.53 13.63
CA SER A 187 1.15 14.78 12.89
C SER A 187 1.38 13.38 13.48
N GLN A 188 1.33 13.25 14.81
CA GLN A 188 1.35 11.96 15.49
C GLN A 188 0.14 11.10 15.10
N TRP A 189 -1.08 11.64 15.11
CA TRP A 189 -2.29 10.91 14.72
C TRP A 189 -2.30 10.51 13.24
N LEU A 190 -1.74 11.34 12.37
CA LEU A 190 -1.64 11.10 10.93
C LEU A 190 -0.39 10.30 10.52
N HIS A 191 0.47 9.95 11.50
CA HIS A 191 1.74 9.27 11.30
C HIS A 191 2.57 9.93 10.17
N CYS A 192 2.74 11.25 10.24
CA CYS A 192 3.55 12.04 9.31
C CYS A 192 4.37 13.10 10.09
N THR A 193 5.15 13.90 9.39
CA THR A 193 5.85 15.06 9.96
C THR A 193 4.91 16.25 10.15
N ASP A 194 5.24 17.17 11.06
CA ASP A 194 4.48 18.42 11.25
C ASP A 194 4.35 19.25 9.97
N LYS A 195 5.39 19.22 9.13
CA LYS A 195 5.37 19.87 7.81
C LYS A 195 4.31 19.23 6.91
N GLU A 196 4.32 17.89 6.78
CA GLU A 196 3.33 17.18 5.97
C GLU A 196 1.91 17.35 6.51
N ALA A 197 1.72 17.29 7.84
CA ALA A 197 0.41 17.52 8.46
C ALA A 197 -0.12 18.92 8.13
N ARG A 198 0.74 19.95 8.20
CA ARG A 198 0.42 21.32 7.78
C ARG A 198 0.07 21.38 6.30
N ASP A 199 0.89 20.80 5.42
CA ASP A 199 0.69 20.83 3.97
C ASP A 199 -0.64 20.13 3.59
N ILE A 200 -0.98 19.03 4.26
CA ILE A 200 -2.26 18.33 4.08
C ILE A 200 -3.43 19.22 4.53
N CYS A 201 -3.32 19.87 5.71
CA CYS A 201 -4.35 20.80 6.17
C CYS A 201 -4.59 21.94 5.17
N LEU A 202 -3.52 22.53 4.63
CA LEU A 202 -3.59 23.56 3.60
C LEU A 202 -4.25 23.04 2.32
N SER A 203 -3.89 21.83 1.87
CA SER A 203 -4.47 21.24 0.65
C SER A 203 -5.98 21.02 0.72
N TYR A 204 -6.50 20.82 1.93
CA TYR A 204 -7.93 20.62 2.18
C TYR A 204 -8.57 21.83 2.86
N ASN A 205 -7.97 23.02 2.83
CA ASN A 205 -8.50 24.25 3.40
C ASN A 205 -8.96 24.12 4.87
N VAL A 206 -8.27 23.30 5.65
CA VAL A 206 -8.51 23.19 7.10
C VAL A 206 -7.87 24.39 7.80
N PRO A 207 -8.62 25.15 8.64
CA PRO A 207 -8.10 26.36 9.26
C PRO A 207 -6.89 26.11 10.17
N LEU A 208 -5.87 26.95 10.00
CA LEU A 208 -4.66 26.97 10.83
C LEU A 208 -4.55 28.33 11.53
N GLU A 209 -4.16 28.33 12.80
CA GLU A 209 -3.98 29.54 13.60
C GLU A 209 -2.76 29.37 14.52
N ASN A 210 -1.75 30.24 14.44
CA ASN A 210 -0.53 30.18 15.26
C ASN A 210 0.19 28.82 15.27
N SER A 211 0.25 28.12 14.13
CA SER A 211 0.78 26.75 14.00
C SER A 211 -0.02 25.66 14.72
N GLU A 212 -1.26 25.94 15.09
CA GLU A 212 -2.24 24.97 15.59
C GLU A 212 -3.35 24.77 14.57
N VAL A 213 -3.98 23.60 14.60
CA VAL A 213 -5.11 23.26 13.73
C VAL A 213 -6.40 23.56 14.46
N LYS A 214 -7.30 24.26 13.77
CA LYS A 214 -8.63 24.61 14.29
C LYS A 214 -9.69 23.88 13.50
N PHE A 215 -10.29 22.88 14.14
CA PHE A 215 -11.37 22.11 13.56
C PHE A 215 -12.70 22.81 13.78
N LEU A 216 -13.42 23.08 12.68
CA LEU A 216 -14.75 23.68 12.68
C LEU A 216 -15.64 22.94 11.70
N LYS A 217 -16.81 22.47 12.14
CA LYS A 217 -17.78 21.80 11.26
C LYS A 217 -18.16 22.72 10.10
N GLY A 218 -18.18 22.16 8.88
CA GLY A 218 -18.45 22.90 7.65
C GLY A 218 -17.23 23.63 7.06
N THR A 219 -16.06 23.52 7.69
CA THR A 219 -14.78 23.94 7.09
C THR A 219 -14.05 22.77 6.45
N GLY A 220 -13.09 23.10 5.58
CA GLY A 220 -12.34 22.15 4.80
C GLY A 220 -13.03 21.74 3.49
N ASP A 221 -12.23 21.56 2.44
CA ASP A 221 -12.66 21.04 1.15
C ASP A 221 -12.11 19.63 0.96
N PHE A 222 -12.82 18.63 1.48
CA PHE A 222 -12.45 17.22 1.34
C PHE A 222 -12.88 16.61 -0.02
N SER A 223 -13.54 17.39 -0.87
CA SER A 223 -13.88 17.02 -2.25
C SER A 223 -12.74 17.32 -3.23
N ALA A 224 -11.80 18.20 -2.84
CA ALA A 224 -10.62 18.54 -3.61
C ALA A 224 -9.84 17.30 -4.07
N ARG A 225 -9.23 17.43 -5.25
CA ARG A 225 -8.37 16.39 -5.84
C ARG A 225 -7.24 16.08 -4.88
N GLN A 226 -6.99 14.79 -4.68
CA GLN A 226 -5.91 14.32 -3.81
C GLN A 226 -4.56 14.83 -4.31
N VAL A 227 -3.74 15.31 -3.37
CA VAL A 227 -2.34 15.68 -3.63
C VAL A 227 -1.59 14.42 -4.12
N PRO A 228 -0.69 14.53 -5.12
CA PRO A 228 0.12 13.41 -5.56
C PRO A 228 0.79 12.69 -4.39
N SER A 229 0.86 11.35 -4.46
CA SER A 229 1.47 10.55 -3.41
C SER A 229 2.97 10.89 -3.29
N VAL A 230 3.37 11.43 -2.16
CA VAL A 230 4.77 11.68 -1.82
C VAL A 230 5.31 10.46 -1.08
N LEU A 231 6.58 10.12 -1.32
CA LEU A 231 7.26 9.06 -0.59
C LEU A 231 7.24 9.37 0.91
N ASP A 232 6.60 8.51 1.69
CA ASP A 232 6.51 8.70 3.14
C ASP A 232 7.92 8.62 3.76
N PRO A 233 8.32 9.55 4.65
CA PRO A 233 9.63 9.55 5.29
C PRO A 233 9.98 8.22 5.98
N TYR A 234 8.98 7.51 6.50
CA TYR A 234 9.14 6.17 7.04
C TYR A 234 9.69 5.18 6.02
N LEU A 235 9.03 5.09 4.86
CA LEU A 235 9.44 4.18 3.80
C LEU A 235 10.74 4.65 3.15
N LYS A 236 11.00 5.96 3.10
CA LYS A 236 12.30 6.48 2.67
C LYS A 236 13.44 5.98 3.58
N GLN A 237 13.22 5.99 4.90
CA GLN A 237 14.19 5.48 5.86
C GLN A 237 14.30 3.95 5.83
N ALA A 238 13.19 3.24 5.63
CA ALA A 238 13.21 1.78 5.47
C ALA A 238 13.98 1.38 4.20
N LEU A 239 13.73 2.08 3.09
CA LEU A 239 14.37 1.85 1.80
C LEU A 239 15.90 1.99 1.86
N SER A 240 16.44 2.87 2.70
CA SER A 240 17.90 3.03 2.84
C SER A 240 18.57 1.93 3.66
N ARG A 241 17.81 1.02 4.26
CA ARG A 241 18.29 -0.05 5.15
C ARG A 241 18.06 -1.45 4.60
N ILE A 242 17.29 -1.60 3.53
CA ILE A 242 16.96 -2.89 2.94
C ILE A 242 17.86 -3.21 1.74
N ASP A 243 18.09 -4.49 1.52
CA ASP A 243 18.57 -4.98 0.24
C ASP A 243 17.36 -5.18 -0.69
N VAL A 244 17.21 -4.27 -1.65
CA VAL A 244 16.11 -4.31 -2.63
C VAL A 244 16.15 -5.59 -3.46
N ALA A 245 17.35 -6.08 -3.83
CA ALA A 245 17.44 -7.31 -4.63
C ALA A 245 16.89 -8.50 -3.83
N ALA A 246 17.32 -8.66 -2.58
CA ALA A 246 16.82 -9.71 -1.69
C ALA A 246 15.30 -9.62 -1.46
N VAL A 247 14.77 -8.40 -1.31
CA VAL A 247 13.33 -8.17 -1.15
C VAL A 247 12.53 -8.59 -2.40
N LEU A 248 13.06 -8.32 -3.59
CA LEU A 248 12.35 -8.58 -4.85
C LEU A 248 12.48 -10.03 -5.33
N THR A 249 13.66 -10.64 -5.19
CA THR A 249 13.92 -11.97 -5.73
C THR A 249 13.63 -13.08 -4.73
N GLN A 250 13.74 -12.79 -3.42
CA GLN A 250 13.69 -13.75 -2.30
C GLN A 250 14.24 -15.12 -2.74
N ASP A 251 15.55 -15.19 -2.96
CA ASP A 251 16.21 -16.40 -3.45
C ASP A 251 15.77 -17.64 -2.65
N ALA A 252 15.22 -18.63 -3.35
CA ALA A 252 15.00 -19.98 -2.83
C ALA A 252 16.32 -20.73 -2.49
N ARG A 253 17.47 -20.03 -2.44
CA ARG A 253 18.82 -20.58 -2.26
C ARG A 253 19.32 -20.58 -0.82
N THR A 254 18.41 -20.69 0.16
CA THR A 254 18.75 -21.08 1.54
C THR A 254 18.21 -22.46 1.91
N ALA A 255 17.98 -23.31 0.91
CA ALA A 255 17.79 -24.75 1.08
C ALA A 255 18.88 -25.50 0.30
N SER A 256 20.06 -25.59 0.89
CA SER A 256 21.08 -26.62 0.61
C SER A 256 21.67 -27.08 1.94
#